data_AF-A0A7S0TDR5-F1
#
_entry.id   AF-A0A7S0TDR5-F1
#
_cell.length_a   1.000
_cell.length_b   1.000
_cell.length_c   1.000
_cell.angle_alpha   90.00
_cell.angle_beta   90.00
_cell.angle_gamma   90.00
#
_symmetry.space_group_name_H-M   'P 1'
#
loop_
_entity.id
_entity.type
_entity.pdbx_description
1 polymer ?
#
loop_
_entity_poly.entity_id
_entity_poly.type
_entity_poly.pdbx_seq_one_letter_code
_entity_poly.pdbx_strand_id
1 'polypeptide(L)'
;TARAGKEGSGLLVLFPFESRFLSEIRGLHVASNHELSSSLSELAEEDCPEWMQQNYSKVNSGGNKLANSAQLAYLSFLGYYLGQVRRIQDGTKNDVVSLSAEFSQSIGLANVPSIPRKLITKMELEGIPGVVSEDD
;
A
#
# COMPACT_ATOMS: atom_id res chain seq x y z
N THR A 1 -7.67 1.35 22.63
CA THR A 1 -6.60 2.31 23.01
C THR A 1 -6.76 2.69 24.46
N ALA A 2 -5.65 2.88 25.17
CA ALA A 2 -5.62 3.09 26.62
C ALA A 2 -5.92 4.56 27.00
N ARG A 3 -7.20 4.96 27.00
CA ARG A 3 -7.64 6.30 27.44
C ARG A 3 -8.35 6.23 28.80
N ALA A 4 -8.27 7.32 29.58
CA ALA A 4 -8.94 7.48 30.87
C ALA A 4 -8.63 6.35 31.89
N GLY A 5 -7.36 5.94 31.99
CA GLY A 5 -6.91 4.93 32.95
C GLY A 5 -7.26 3.48 32.58
N LYS A 6 -7.81 3.24 31.39
CA LYS A 6 -8.08 1.89 30.88
C LYS A 6 -6.87 1.31 30.17
N GLU A 7 -6.73 0.00 30.24
CA GLU A 7 -5.75 -0.73 29.44
C GLU A 7 -6.14 -0.74 27.95
N GLY A 8 -5.14 -0.95 27.09
CA GLY A 8 -5.37 -1.07 25.66
C GLY A 8 -4.14 -1.59 24.93
N SER A 9 -4.38 -2.41 23.91
CA SER A 9 -3.38 -2.89 22.97
C SER A 9 -3.50 -2.16 21.63
N GLY A 10 -2.45 -2.27 20.82
CA GLY A 10 -2.41 -1.82 19.43
C GLY A 10 -1.47 -2.71 18.63
N LEU A 11 -1.78 -2.90 17.35
CA LEU A 11 -0.95 -3.64 16.42
C LEU A 11 -0.40 -2.67 15.38
N LEU A 12 0.89 -2.80 15.09
CA LEU A 12 1.56 -2.11 13.99
C LEU A 12 1.85 -3.15 12.91
N VAL A 13 1.23 -2.97 11.74
CA VAL A 13 1.46 -3.82 10.57
C VAL A 13 2.34 -3.02 9.61
N LEU A 14 3.47 -3.59 9.22
CA LEU A 14 4.43 -2.98 8.31
C LEU A 14 4.74 -3.96 7.18
N PHE A 15 4.91 -3.43 5.98
CA PHE A 15 5.55 -4.21 4.92
C PHE A 15 7.07 -4.35 5.20
N PRO A 16 7.73 -5.37 4.62
CA PRO A 16 9.17 -5.60 4.84
C PRO A 16 10.05 -4.37 4.55
N PHE A 17 9.71 -3.61 3.50
CA PHE A 17 10.44 -2.42 3.08
C PHE A 17 10.28 -1.22 4.06
N GLU A 18 9.26 -1.25 4.92
CA GLU A 18 8.99 -0.21 5.92
C GLU A 18 9.67 -0.49 7.27
N SER A 19 10.35 -1.63 7.41
CA SER A 19 10.97 -2.07 8.67
C SER A 19 11.90 -1.03 9.29
N ARG A 20 12.53 -0.16 8.49
CA ARG A 20 13.35 0.97 8.96
C ARG A 20 12.58 1.90 9.90
N PHE A 21 11.26 2.02 9.74
CA PHE A 21 10.40 2.83 10.61
C PHE A 21 10.54 2.44 12.08
N LEU A 22 10.73 1.16 12.40
CA LEU A 22 10.91 0.70 13.79
C LEU A 22 12.12 1.33 14.47
N SER A 23 13.19 1.60 13.71
CA SER A 23 14.38 2.28 14.23
C SER A 23 14.18 3.77 14.49
N GLU A 24 13.17 4.39 13.85
CA GLU A 24 12.83 5.81 14.03
C GLU A 24 11.92 6.04 15.25
N ILE A 25 11.18 5.02 15.68
CA ILE A 25 10.31 5.08 16.85
C ILE A 25 11.16 5.22 18.12
N ARG A 26 10.95 6.30 18.86
CA ARG A 26 11.62 6.56 20.14
C ARG A 26 10.62 6.45 21.28
N GLY A 27 11.06 5.88 22.41
CA GLY A 27 10.26 5.81 23.63
C GLY A 27 9.13 4.78 23.61
N LEU A 28 9.05 3.93 22.58
CA LEU A 28 8.11 2.83 22.50
C LEU A 28 8.84 1.56 22.04
N HIS A 29 8.80 0.51 22.87
CA HIS A 29 9.29 -0.80 22.48
C HIS A 29 8.17 -1.57 21.78
N VAL A 30 8.28 -1.69 20.45
CA VAL A 30 7.34 -2.47 19.63
C VAL A 30 7.96 -3.85 19.40
N ALA A 31 7.50 -4.85 20.15
CA ALA A 31 7.96 -6.22 19.98
C ALA A 31 7.34 -6.84 18.72
N SER A 32 8.14 -7.58 17.95
CA SER A 32 7.63 -8.41 16.85
C SER A 32 6.73 -9.51 17.38
N ASN A 33 5.55 -9.68 16.77
CA ASN A 33 4.64 -10.77 17.09
C ASN A 33 4.86 -11.93 16.12
N HIS A 34 5.83 -12.80 16.43
CA HIS A 34 6.21 -13.92 15.58
C HIS A 34 5.08 -14.94 15.39
N GLU A 35 4.22 -15.13 16.38
CA GLU A 35 3.06 -16.01 16.30
C GLU A 35 2.10 -15.51 15.21
N LEU A 36 1.67 -14.24 15.29
CA LEU A 36 0.80 -13.65 14.27
C LEU A 36 1.45 -13.63 12.89
N SER A 37 2.74 -13.30 12.79
CA SER A 37 3.44 -13.33 11.50
C SER A 37 3.46 -14.72 10.87
N SER A 38 3.63 -15.77 11.68
CA SER A 38 3.62 -17.16 11.20
C SER A 38 2.22 -17.56 10.75
N SER A 39 1.19 -17.26 11.56
CA SER A 39 -0.20 -17.56 11.19
C SER A 39 -0.62 -16.85 9.90
N LEU A 40 -0.19 -15.59 9.69
CA LEU A 40 -0.49 -14.86 8.44
C LEU A 40 0.17 -15.51 7.22
N SER A 41 1.36 -16.10 7.36
CA SER A 41 2.04 -16.79 6.26
C SER A 41 1.43 -18.14 5.89
N GLU A 42 0.59 -18.70 6.77
CA GLU A 42 -0.10 -19.97 6.57
C GLU A 42 -1.51 -19.79 5.95
N LEU A 43 -2.02 -18.56 5.90
CA LEU A 43 -3.35 -18.28 5.33
C LEU A 43 -3.37 -18.56 3.83
N ALA A 44 -4.41 -19.28 3.41
CA ALA A 44 -4.72 -19.57 2.01
C ALA A 44 -5.81 -18.64 1.48
N GLU A 45 -6.01 -18.63 0.15
CA GLU A 45 -7.13 -17.90 -0.46
C GLU A 45 -8.50 -18.35 0.05
N GLU A 46 -8.62 -19.62 0.47
CA GLU A 46 -9.85 -20.18 1.06
C GLU A 46 -10.21 -19.55 2.40
N ASP A 47 -9.23 -19.01 3.13
CA ASP A 47 -9.44 -18.30 4.40
C ASP A 47 -9.96 -16.87 4.18
N CYS A 48 -9.96 -16.38 2.93
CA CYS A 48 -10.46 -15.06 2.58
C CYS A 48 -11.98 -15.00 2.81
N PRO A 49 -12.48 -14.15 3.73
CA PRO A 49 -13.91 -14.06 3.99
C PRO A 49 -14.71 -13.68 2.74
N GLU A 50 -15.91 -14.23 2.58
CA GLU A 50 -16.76 -13.99 1.40
C GLU A 50 -16.97 -12.50 1.10
N TRP A 51 -17.17 -11.66 2.13
CA TRP A 51 -17.35 -10.22 1.96
C TRP A 51 -16.10 -9.54 1.36
N MET A 52 -14.90 -10.05 1.64
CA MET A 52 -13.65 -9.55 1.09
C MET A 52 -13.53 -9.96 -0.38
N GLN A 53 -13.82 -11.22 -0.71
CA GLN A 53 -13.86 -11.70 -2.10
C GLN A 53 -14.85 -10.89 -2.95
N GLN A 54 -16.05 -10.62 -2.43
CA GLN A 54 -17.05 -9.78 -3.10
C GLN A 54 -16.54 -8.35 -3.35
N ASN A 55 -15.84 -7.76 -2.39
CA ASN A 55 -15.27 -6.42 -2.55
C ASN A 55 -14.11 -6.41 -3.54
N TYR A 56 -13.26 -7.43 -3.54
CA TYR A 56 -12.19 -7.60 -4.52
C TYR A 56 -12.76 -7.67 -5.94
N SER A 57 -13.79 -8.50 -6.16
CA SER A 57 -14.50 -8.59 -7.44
C SER A 57 -15.12 -7.26 -7.88
N LYS A 58 -15.64 -6.46 -6.93
CA LYS A 58 -16.15 -5.11 -7.23
C LYS A 58 -15.03 -4.14 -7.62
N VAL A 59 -13.86 -4.18 -6.99
CA VAL A 59 -12.73 -3.35 -7.42
C VAL A 59 -12.28 -3.77 -8.82
N ASN A 60 -12.14 -5.08 -9.03
CA ASN A 60 -11.64 -5.65 -10.27
C ASN A 60 -12.53 -5.35 -11.48
N SER A 61 -13.85 -5.40 -11.31
CA SER A 61 -14.81 -5.14 -12.39
C SER A 61 -14.81 -3.70 -12.91
N GLY A 62 -14.22 -2.75 -12.18
CA GLY A 62 -14.09 -1.36 -12.60
C GLY A 62 -15.42 -0.59 -12.65
N GLY A 63 -15.35 0.67 -13.08
CA GLY A 63 -16.52 1.51 -13.41
C GLY A 63 -17.44 1.89 -12.25
N ASN A 64 -17.12 1.50 -11.01
CA ASN A 64 -17.92 1.78 -9.83
C ASN A 64 -17.15 2.60 -8.79
N LYS A 65 -17.88 3.10 -7.79
CA LYS A 65 -17.32 3.97 -6.74
C LYS A 65 -16.18 3.33 -5.97
N LEU A 66 -16.23 2.02 -5.70
CA LEU A 66 -15.18 1.32 -4.97
C LEU A 66 -13.90 1.21 -5.81
N ALA A 67 -14.03 0.86 -7.09
CA ALA A 67 -12.91 0.85 -8.02
C ALA A 67 -12.26 2.24 -8.17
N ASN A 68 -13.06 3.31 -8.27
CA ASN A 68 -12.54 4.68 -8.33
C ASN A 68 -11.79 5.06 -7.04
N SER A 69 -12.32 4.68 -5.87
CA SER A 69 -11.62 4.88 -4.60
C SER A 69 -10.31 4.10 -4.53
N ALA A 70 -10.25 2.88 -5.08
CA ALA A 70 -9.03 2.09 -5.15
C ALA A 70 -7.96 2.75 -6.05
N GLN A 71 -8.35 3.34 -7.18
CA GLN A 71 -7.44 4.12 -8.02
C GLN A 71 -6.87 5.34 -7.28
N LEU A 72 -7.70 6.05 -6.52
CA LEU A 72 -7.24 7.17 -5.67
C LEU A 72 -6.33 6.70 -4.53
N ALA A 73 -6.59 5.51 -3.96
CA ALA A 73 -5.74 4.90 -2.96
C ALA A 73 -4.36 4.56 -3.54
N TYR A 74 -4.30 4.01 -4.75
CA TYR A 74 -3.06 3.82 -5.50
C TYR A 74 -2.28 5.12 -5.69
N LEU A 75 -2.93 6.19 -6.19
CA LEU A 75 -2.27 7.49 -6.36
C LEU A 75 -1.74 8.06 -5.04
N SER A 76 -2.50 7.87 -3.96
CA SER A 76 -2.11 8.32 -2.61
C SER A 76 -0.91 7.53 -2.08
N PHE A 77 -0.90 6.21 -2.29
CA PHE A 77 0.21 5.32 -1.93
C PHE A 77 1.49 5.74 -2.67
N LEU A 78 1.41 5.86 -4.00
CA LEU A 78 2.52 6.30 -4.85
C LEU A 78 3.06 7.66 -4.39
N GLY A 79 2.18 8.65 -4.19
CA GLY A 79 2.59 9.99 -3.75
C GLY A 79 3.23 10.03 -2.37
N TYR A 80 2.68 9.27 -1.41
CA TYR A 80 3.25 9.18 -0.07
C TYR A 80 4.67 8.60 -0.10
N TYR A 81 4.85 7.46 -0.75
CA TYR A 81 6.15 6.79 -0.78
C TYR A 81 7.16 7.49 -1.69
N LEU A 82 6.74 8.25 -2.71
CA LEU A 82 7.63 9.12 -3.47
C LEU A 82 8.23 10.24 -2.60
N GLY A 83 7.45 10.79 -1.66
CA GLY A 83 7.97 11.74 -0.67
C GLY A 83 8.94 11.10 0.34
N GLN A 84 8.88 9.77 0.46
CA GLN A 84 9.57 8.99 1.47
C GLN A 84 10.56 7.98 0.84
N VAL A 85 11.00 8.21 -0.40
CA VAL A 85 11.89 7.31 -1.16
C VAL A 85 13.10 6.85 -0.34
N ARG A 86 13.72 7.77 0.41
CA ARG A 86 14.89 7.46 1.25
C ARG A 86 14.59 6.56 2.46
N ARG A 87 13.33 6.49 2.89
CA ARG A 87 12.89 5.67 4.03
C ARG A 87 12.60 4.23 3.61
N ILE A 88 12.24 4.04 2.35
CA ILE A 88 12.17 2.72 1.71
C ILE A 88 13.62 2.33 1.42
N GLN A 89 14.24 1.51 2.29
CA GLN A 89 15.62 0.96 2.21
C GLN A 89 16.44 1.33 0.94
N ASP A 90 16.92 2.58 0.85
CA ASP A 90 17.74 3.10 -0.26
C ASP A 90 17.12 2.94 -1.67
N GLY A 91 15.79 2.91 -1.73
CA GLY A 91 15.01 2.75 -2.95
C GLY A 91 15.13 3.95 -3.88
N THR A 92 14.88 3.68 -5.16
CA THR A 92 14.76 4.66 -6.23
C THR A 92 13.28 4.97 -6.48
N LYS A 93 12.99 6.03 -7.23
CA LYS A 93 11.60 6.29 -7.69
C LYS A 93 11.05 5.12 -8.50
N ASN A 94 11.90 4.41 -9.23
CA ASN A 94 11.52 3.21 -9.96
C ASN A 94 11.01 2.12 -9.01
N ASP A 95 11.71 1.89 -7.89
CA ASP A 95 11.27 0.91 -6.89
C ASP A 95 9.93 1.29 -6.27
N VAL A 96 9.69 2.58 -6.04
CA VAL A 96 8.38 3.06 -5.55
C VAL A 96 7.27 2.82 -6.58
N VAL A 97 7.54 3.05 -7.86
CA VAL A 97 6.57 2.78 -8.93
C VAL A 97 6.26 1.29 -9.03
N SER A 98 7.29 0.43 -9.02
CA SER A 98 7.10 -1.03 -9.02
C SER A 98 6.28 -1.50 -7.81
N LEU A 99 6.62 -1.02 -6.62
CA LEU A 99 5.87 -1.33 -5.39
C LEU A 99 4.43 -0.83 -5.44
N SER A 100 4.20 0.36 -6.00
CA SER A 100 2.85 0.91 -6.16
C SER A 100 2.02 0.10 -7.16
N ALA A 101 2.66 -0.45 -8.20
CA ALA A 101 2.01 -1.37 -9.14
C ALA A 101 1.60 -2.67 -8.44
N GLU A 102 2.46 -3.26 -7.61
CA GLU A 102 2.13 -4.43 -6.78
C GLU A 102 0.98 -4.11 -5.81
N PHE A 103 1.02 -2.94 -5.17
CA PHE A 103 -0.07 -2.47 -4.31
C PHE A 103 -1.39 -2.35 -5.07
N SER A 104 -1.38 -1.85 -6.30
CA SER A 104 -2.59 -1.73 -7.12
C SER A 104 -3.25 -3.09 -7.35
N GLN A 105 -2.44 -4.13 -7.61
CA GLN A 105 -2.92 -5.49 -7.79
C GLN A 105 -3.44 -6.08 -6.48
N SER A 106 -2.73 -5.87 -5.36
CA SER A 106 -3.13 -6.42 -4.06
C SER A 106 -4.44 -5.84 -3.52
N ILE A 107 -4.79 -4.61 -3.89
CA ILE A 107 -6.11 -4.02 -3.57
C ILE A 107 -7.22 -4.38 -4.58
N GLY A 108 -6.89 -5.19 -5.60
CA GLY A 108 -7.84 -5.77 -6.53
C GLY A 108 -8.09 -4.99 -7.82
N LEU A 109 -7.28 -3.99 -8.15
CA LEU A 109 -7.38 -3.33 -9.45
C LEU A 109 -6.94 -4.28 -10.57
N ALA A 110 -7.73 -4.36 -11.64
CA ALA A 110 -7.43 -5.24 -12.77
C ALA A 110 -6.17 -4.81 -13.54
N ASN A 111 -5.89 -3.51 -13.58
CA ASN A 111 -4.72 -2.92 -14.23
C ASN A 111 -4.17 -1.79 -13.36
N VAL A 112 -2.87 -1.50 -13.51
CA VAL A 112 -2.25 -0.33 -12.89
C VAL A 112 -2.94 0.93 -13.41
N PRO A 113 -3.46 1.81 -12.54
CA PRO A 113 -4.14 3.02 -12.97
C PRO A 113 -3.23 3.94 -13.76
N SER A 114 -3.78 4.49 -14.84
CA SER A 114 -3.17 5.59 -15.57
C SER A 114 -3.08 6.84 -14.70
N ILE A 115 -2.07 7.66 -14.94
CA ILE A 115 -1.78 8.88 -14.20
C ILE A 115 -1.95 10.08 -15.14
N PRO A 116 -2.69 11.12 -14.75
CA PRO A 116 -2.79 12.35 -15.53
C PRO A 116 -1.40 12.93 -15.81
N ARG A 117 -1.13 13.34 -17.06
CA ARG A 117 0.19 13.84 -17.47
C ARG A 117 0.72 14.98 -16.59
N LYS A 118 -0.17 15.90 -16.18
CA LYS A 118 0.17 16.99 -15.24
C LYS A 118 0.71 16.47 -13.91
N LEU A 119 0.22 15.33 -13.44
CA LEU A 119 0.64 14.71 -12.19
C LEU A 119 1.97 13.96 -12.38
N ILE A 120 2.18 13.29 -13.52
CA ILE A 120 3.46 12.67 -13.88
C ILE A 120 4.60 13.70 -13.83
N THR A 121 4.41 14.88 -14.45
CA THR A 121 5.40 15.97 -14.42
C THR A 121 5.62 16.48 -13.00
N LYS A 122 4.56 16.71 -12.22
CA LYS A 122 4.67 17.19 -10.84
C LYS A 122 5.36 16.22 -9.89
N MET A 123 5.18 14.92 -10.12
CA MET A 123 5.79 13.85 -9.35
C MET A 123 7.16 13.44 -9.91
N GLU A 124 7.61 14.09 -10.99
CA GLU A 124 8.87 13.81 -11.68
C GLU A 124 9.01 12.30 -12.02
N LEU A 125 7.95 11.75 -12.62
CA LEU A 125 7.81 10.35 -13.02
C LEU A 125 8.05 10.12 -14.51
N GLU A 126 8.47 11.16 -15.23
CA GLU A 126 8.71 11.13 -16.67
C GLU A 126 9.83 10.14 -17.01
N GLY A 127 9.53 9.20 -17.91
CA GLY A 127 10.49 8.18 -18.35
C GLY A 127 10.74 7.03 -17.36
N ILE A 128 10.03 6.99 -16.22
CA ILE A 128 10.15 5.88 -15.27
C ILE A 128 9.34 4.67 -15.80
N PRO A 129 9.95 3.47 -15.91
CA PRO A 129 9.24 2.26 -16.31
C PRO A 129 8.02 1.97 -15.43
N GLY A 130 6.92 1.52 -16.07
CA GLY A 130 5.67 1.17 -15.37
C GLY A 130 4.72 2.33 -15.10
N VAL A 131 5.13 3.58 -15.35
CA VAL A 131 4.23 4.73 -15.30
C VAL A 131 3.38 4.77 -16.57
N VAL A 132 2.06 4.66 -16.42
CA VAL A 132 1.09 4.77 -17.52
C VAL A 132 0.52 6.18 -17.54
N SER A 133 0.65 6.90 -18.65
CA SER A 133 0.00 8.21 -18.83
C SER A 133 -1.45 8.00 -19.26
N GLU A 134 -2.36 8.83 -18.76
CA GLU A 134 -3.62 9.07 -19.45
C GLU A 134 -3.31 9.77 -20.78
N ASP A 135 -3.88 9.27 -21.87
CA ASP A 135 -3.93 10.01 -23.13
C ASP A 135 -4.94 11.17 -22.96
N ASP A 136 -4.55 12.39 -23.36
CA ASP A 136 -5.42 13.57 -23.39
C ASP A 136 -6.52 13.44 -24.46
#